data_AF-A0A4S0N3J0-F1
#
_entry.id   AF-A0A4S0N3J0-F1
#
_cell.length_a   1.000
_cell.length_b   1.000
_cell.length_c   1.000
_cell.angle_alpha   90.00
_cell.angle_beta   90.00
_cell.angle_gamma   90.00
#
_symmetry.space_group_name_H-M   'P 1'
#
loop_
_entity.id
_entity.type
_entity.pdbx_description
1 polymer ?
#
loop_
_entity_poly.entity_id
_entity_poly.type
_entity_poly.pdbx_seq_one_letter_code
_entity_poly.pdbx_strand_id
1 'polypeptide(L)'
;LEAIACGTPAIAARAGAVPEVVGDDALLFDPASPLDLAEKIETVAAGKVDALKLKELARERIDTFSWRNVADHVVQGLRGLDRRMSAPQVDLVEALGTIKENEEEDLSTLMALAEPEPTRPRLL
;
A
#
# COMPACT_ATOMS: atom_id res chain seq x y z
N LEU A 1 -8.90 -12.62 -0.96
CA LEU A 1 -8.49 -12.44 0.46
C LEU A 1 -9.66 -12.63 1.42
N GLU A 2 -10.70 -11.80 1.34
CA GLU A 2 -11.84 -11.82 2.28
C GLU A 2 -12.55 -13.18 2.37
N ALA A 3 -12.82 -13.82 1.23
CA ALA A 3 -13.42 -15.16 1.21
C ALA A 3 -12.58 -16.17 1.99
N ILE A 4 -11.27 -16.25 1.72
CA ILE A 4 -10.32 -17.12 2.43
C ILE A 4 -10.29 -16.77 3.92
N ALA A 5 -10.24 -15.48 4.27
CA ALA A 5 -10.25 -15.01 5.65
C ALA A 5 -11.52 -15.43 6.42
N CYS A 6 -12.66 -15.52 5.74
CA CYS A 6 -13.91 -16.01 6.29
C CYS A 6 -14.00 -17.56 6.35
N GLY A 7 -12.96 -18.27 5.94
CA GLY A 7 -12.95 -19.74 5.87
C GLY A 7 -13.66 -20.30 4.63
N THR A 8 -13.92 -19.48 3.62
CA THR A 8 -14.54 -19.88 2.36
C THR A 8 -13.46 -20.09 1.28
N PRO A 9 -13.40 -21.24 0.61
CA PRO A 9 -12.45 -21.44 -0.48
C PRO A 9 -12.74 -20.46 -1.63
N ALA A 10 -11.68 -19.86 -2.18
CA ALA A 10 -11.78 -18.90 -3.27
C ALA A 10 -11.01 -19.41 -4.49
N ILE A 11 -11.71 -19.95 -5.48
CA ILE A 11 -11.12 -20.29 -6.78
C ILE A 11 -10.83 -18.98 -7.52
N ALA A 12 -9.60 -18.77 -7.97
CA ALA A 12 -9.20 -17.52 -8.61
C ALA A 12 -8.23 -17.75 -9.78
N ALA A 13 -8.23 -16.82 -10.73
CA ALA A 13 -7.34 -16.91 -11.88
C ALA A 13 -5.87 -16.72 -11.46
N ARG A 14 -4.96 -17.49 -12.05
CA ARG A 14 -3.51 -17.33 -11.91
C ARG A 14 -3.03 -16.12 -12.71
N ALA A 15 -3.35 -14.92 -12.23
CA ALA A 15 -3.04 -13.66 -12.91
C ALA A 15 -2.75 -12.53 -11.93
N GLY A 16 -1.84 -11.63 -12.31
CA GLY A 16 -1.48 -10.45 -11.51
C GLY A 16 -0.99 -10.81 -10.11
N ALA A 17 -1.44 -10.07 -9.10
CA ALA A 17 -1.10 -10.30 -7.69
C ALA A 17 -1.92 -11.43 -7.02
N VAL A 18 -2.88 -12.04 -7.74
CA VAL A 18 -3.77 -13.05 -7.16
C VAL A 18 -3.01 -14.28 -6.62
N PRO A 19 -2.00 -14.83 -7.32
CA PRO A 19 -1.24 -15.97 -6.79
C PRO A 19 -0.55 -15.68 -5.45
N GLU A 20 -0.07 -14.45 -5.26
CA GLU A 20 0.55 -13.98 -4.01
C GLU A 20 -0.48 -13.91 -2.87
N VAL A 21 -1.68 -13.40 -3.17
CA VAL A 21 -2.75 -13.23 -2.17
C VAL A 21 -3.44 -14.56 -1.83
N VAL A 22 -3.57 -15.48 -2.79
CA VAL A 22 -4.19 -16.79 -2.57
C VAL A 22 -3.20 -17.75 -1.94
N GLY A 23 -1.99 -17.87 -2.50
CA GLY A 23 -0.89 -18.67 -1.96
C GLY A 23 -1.09 -20.20 -1.96
N ASP A 24 -2.24 -20.70 -2.43
CA ASP A 24 -2.51 -22.12 -2.64
C ASP A 24 -2.82 -22.39 -4.11
N ASP A 25 -1.92 -23.09 -4.79
CA ASP A 25 -2.06 -23.49 -6.19
C ASP A 25 -3.29 -24.37 -6.46
N ALA A 26 -3.78 -25.09 -5.44
CA ALA A 26 -5.01 -25.88 -5.58
C ALA A 26 -6.25 -25.01 -5.82
N LEU A 27 -6.20 -23.73 -5.44
CA LEU A 27 -7.28 -22.76 -5.62
C LEU A 27 -7.07 -21.83 -6.83
N LEU A 28 -5.98 -22.03 -7.58
CA LEU A 28 -5.65 -21.21 -8.74
C LEU A 28 -5.89 -21.98 -10.04
N PHE A 29 -6.52 -21.33 -11.02
CA PHE A 29 -6.74 -21.87 -12.37
C PHE A 29 -6.04 -21.04 -13.45
N ASP A 30 -5.67 -21.66 -14.56
CA ASP A 30 -5.19 -20.96 -15.76
C ASP A 30 -6.35 -20.19 -16.42
N PRO A 31 -6.29 -18.84 -16.50
CA PRO A 31 -7.34 -18.04 -17.12
C PRO A 31 -7.59 -18.37 -18.60
N ALA A 32 -6.64 -19.00 -19.30
CA ALA A 32 -6.79 -19.43 -20.68
C ALA A 32 -7.45 -20.82 -20.83
N SER A 33 -7.72 -21.52 -19.72
CA SER A 33 -8.27 -22.87 -19.71
C SER A 33 -9.61 -22.94 -18.97
N PRO A 34 -10.76 -22.90 -19.68
CA PRO A 34 -12.07 -23.14 -19.08
C PRO A 34 -12.20 -24.51 -18.42
N LEU A 35 -11.44 -25.51 -18.90
CA LEU A 35 -11.43 -26.86 -18.32
C LEU A 35 -10.79 -26.87 -16.93
N ASP A 36 -9.66 -26.17 -16.74
CA ASP A 36 -9.00 -26.07 -15.42
C ASP A 36 -9.92 -25.39 -14.40
N LEU A 37 -10.61 -24.30 -14.80
CA LEU A 37 -11.63 -23.68 -13.96
C LEU A 37 -12.75 -24.66 -13.58
N ALA A 38 -13.27 -25.43 -14.53
CA ALA A 38 -14.32 -26.41 -14.27
C ALA A 38 -13.86 -27.48 -13.27
N GLU A 39 -12.65 -28.02 -13.42
CA GLU A 39 -12.07 -29.00 -12.50
C GLU A 39 -11.93 -28.45 -11.07
N LYS A 40 -11.52 -27.18 -10.92
CA LYS A 40 -11.46 -26.54 -9.60
C LYS A 40 -12.85 -26.41 -8.98
N ILE A 41 -13.84 -25.97 -9.77
CA ILE A 41 -15.23 -25.81 -9.30
C ILE A 41 -15.78 -27.16 -8.83
N GLU A 42 -15.61 -28.22 -9.61
CA GLU A 42 -16.06 -29.57 -9.25
C GLU A 42 -15.40 -30.08 -7.96
N THR A 43 -14.09 -29.83 -7.80
CA THR A 43 -13.35 -30.20 -6.59
C THR A 43 -13.93 -29.53 -5.35
N VAL A 44 -14.19 -28.22 -5.42
CA VAL A 44 -14.77 -27.45 -4.32
C VAL A 44 -16.22 -27.88 -4.04
N ALA A 45 -17.03 -28.02 -5.09
CA ALA A 45 -18.43 -28.43 -4.97
C ALA A 45 -18.59 -29.85 -4.40
N ALA A 46 -17.65 -30.74 -4.68
CA ALA A 46 -17.60 -32.09 -4.11
C ALA A 46 -17.12 -32.13 -2.66
N GLY A 47 -16.81 -30.99 -2.04
CA GLY A 47 -16.32 -30.91 -0.66
C GLY A 47 -14.92 -31.49 -0.47
N LYS A 48 -14.12 -31.58 -1.54
CA LYS A 48 -12.77 -32.17 -1.51
C LYS A 48 -11.68 -31.17 -1.12
N VAL A 49 -12.06 -29.98 -0.64
CA VAL A 49 -11.12 -28.99 -0.11
C VAL A 49 -10.77 -29.37 1.31
N ASP A 50 -9.47 -29.41 1.62
CA ASP A 50 -9.00 -29.61 2.97
C ASP A 50 -9.33 -28.38 3.84
N ALA A 51 -10.31 -28.53 4.72
CA ALA A 51 -10.77 -27.46 5.60
C ALA A 51 -9.72 -27.04 6.64
N LEU A 52 -8.84 -27.96 7.08
CA LEU A 52 -7.76 -27.62 8.01
C LEU A 52 -6.71 -26.77 7.29
N LYS A 53 -6.29 -27.22 6.10
CA LYS A 53 -5.37 -26.45 5.25
C LYS A 53 -5.93 -25.06 4.92
N LEU A 54 -7.22 -24.96 4.59
CA LEU A 54 -7.86 -23.68 4.29
C LEU A 54 -7.87 -22.75 5.51
N LYS A 55 -8.09 -23.29 6.71
CA LYS A 55 -8.06 -22.50 7.95
C LYS A 55 -6.65 -22.01 8.29
N GLU A 56 -5.63 -22.83 8.06
CA GLU A 56 -4.23 -22.43 8.22
C GLU A 56 -3.84 -21.34 7.22
N LEU A 57 -4.22 -21.53 5.95
CA LEU A 57 -4.04 -20.54 4.91
C LEU A 57 -4.72 -19.22 5.27
N ALA A 58 -5.96 -19.26 5.75
CA ALA A 58 -6.70 -18.08 6.17
C ALA A 58 -5.96 -17.29 7.27
N ARG A 59 -5.46 -17.99 8.29
CA ARG A 59 -4.69 -17.37 9.37
C ARG A 59 -3.43 -16.68 8.81
N GLU A 60 -2.66 -17.37 7.99
CA GLU A 60 -1.44 -16.83 7.37
C GLU A 60 -1.73 -15.57 6.54
N ARG A 61 -2.79 -15.61 5.71
CA ARG A 61 -3.14 -14.49 4.84
C ARG A 61 -3.68 -13.27 5.59
N ILE A 62 -4.47 -13.46 6.64
CA ILE A 62 -4.96 -12.35 7.48
C ILE A 62 -3.80 -11.67 8.20
N ASP A 63 -2.86 -12.44 8.75
CA ASP A 63 -1.72 -11.89 9.49
C ASP A 63 -0.77 -11.14 8.54
N THR A 64 -0.56 -11.65 7.32
CA THR A 64 0.31 -11.05 6.31
C THR A 64 -0.31 -9.79 5.69
N PHE A 65 -1.54 -9.91 5.19
CA PHE A 65 -2.24 -8.86 4.43
C PHE A 65 -3.20 -8.05 5.31
N SER A 66 -2.72 -7.64 6.49
CA SER A 66 -3.51 -6.86 7.44
C SER A 66 -3.41 -5.35 7.18
N TRP A 67 -4.51 -4.62 7.41
CA TRP A 67 -4.50 -3.15 7.38
C TRP A 67 -3.56 -2.54 8.41
N ARG A 68 -3.33 -3.23 9.54
CA ARG A 68 -2.35 -2.79 10.54
C ARG A 68 -0.95 -2.79 9.95
N ASN A 69 -0.53 -3.86 9.27
CA ASN A 69 0.77 -3.92 8.63
C ASN A 69 0.92 -2.81 7.56
N VAL A 70 -0.12 -2.57 6.77
CA VAL A 70 -0.12 -1.49 5.77
C VAL A 70 0.08 -0.13 6.47
N ALA A 71 -0.69 0.16 7.51
CA ALA A 71 -0.59 1.41 8.25
C ALA A 71 0.80 1.60 8.87
N ASP A 72 1.35 0.56 9.51
CA ASP A 72 2.67 0.60 10.13
C ASP A 72 3.77 0.88 9.11
N HIS A 73 3.77 0.18 7.97
CA HIS A 73 4.74 0.41 6.89
C HIS A 73 4.64 1.82 6.30
N VAL A 74 3.42 2.31 6.06
CA VAL A 74 3.20 3.67 5.51
C VAL A 74 3.67 4.73 6.50
N VAL A 75 3.30 4.62 7.78
CA VAL A 75 3.71 5.57 8.83
C VAL A 75 5.23 5.55 9.01
N GLN A 76 5.86 4.37 9.01
CA GLN A 76 7.31 4.24 9.07
C GLN A 76 7.98 4.91 7.86
N GLY A 77 7.45 4.69 6.65
CA GLY A 77 7.95 5.31 5.43
C GLY A 77 7.91 6.84 5.49
N LEU A 78 6.77 7.41 5.88
CA LEU A 78 6.59 8.86 6.02
C LEU A 78 7.54 9.46 7.07
N ARG A 79 7.66 8.83 8.25
CA ARG A 79 8.62 9.27 9.30
C ARG A 79 10.07 9.20 8.82
N GLY A 80 10.38 8.25 7.94
CA GLY A 80 11.71 8.12 7.32
C GLY A 80 12.00 9.22 6.29
N LEU A 81 10.99 9.84 5.70
CA LEU A 81 11.17 11.01 4.81
C LEU A 81 11.39 12.28 5.63
N ASP A 82 10.60 12.49 6.68
CA ASP A 82 10.70 13.64 7.60
C ASP A 82 12.14 13.77 8.17
N ARG A 83 12.74 12.66 8.62
CA ARG A 83 14.13 12.64 9.12
C ARG A 83 15.20 12.96 8.07
N ARG A 84 14.91 12.74 6.78
CA ARG A 84 15.83 13.04 5.67
C ARG A 84 15.68 14.48 5.19
N MET A 85 14.52 15.08 5.44
CA MET A 85 14.26 16.49 5.26
C MET A 85 14.62 17.26 6.54
N SER A 86 15.90 17.27 6.91
CA SER A 86 16.36 18.46 7.64
C SER A 86 16.22 19.60 6.64
N ALA A 87 15.34 20.57 6.92
CA ALA A 87 15.25 21.77 6.12
C ALA A 87 16.68 22.30 5.90
N PRO A 88 17.05 22.73 4.68
CA PRO A 88 18.32 23.42 4.53
C PRO A 88 18.33 24.54 5.57
N GLN A 89 19.31 24.52 6.48
CA GLN A 89 19.57 25.67 7.35
C GLN A 89 20.11 26.75 6.43
N VAL A 90 19.21 27.48 5.80
CA VAL A 90 19.57 28.69 5.09
C VAL A 90 19.77 29.74 6.17
N ASP A 91 21.01 30.18 6.36
CA ASP A 91 21.26 31.36 7.18
C ASP A 91 20.63 32.54 6.45
N LEU A 92 19.58 33.11 7.07
CA LEU A 92 18.82 34.22 6.52
C LEU A 92 19.74 35.40 6.16
N VAL A 93 20.83 35.58 6.92
CA VAL A 93 21.81 36.63 6.70
C VAL A 93 22.62 36.40 5.42
N GLU A 94 22.91 35.15 5.09
CA GLU A 94 23.66 34.77 3.88
C GLU A 94 22.79 34.84 2.62
N ALA A 95 21.51 34.43 2.74
CA ALA A 95 20.52 34.57 1.67
C ALA A 95 20.22 36.04 1.35
N LEU A 96 20.08 36.89 2.37
CA LEU A 96 19.82 38.33 2.20
C LEU A 96 21.06 39.10 1.75
N GLY A 97 22.28 38.69 2.15
CA GLY A 97 23.53 39.32 1.72
C GLY A 97 23.84 39.12 0.23
N THR A 98 23.17 38.17 -0.44
CA THR A 98 23.32 37.90 -1.87
C THR A 98 22.37 38.75 -2.74
N ILE A 99 21.34 39.35 -2.13
CA ILE A 99 20.41 40.26 -2.81
C ILE A 99 21.11 41.61 -2.97
N LYS A 100 21.71 41.85 -4.14
CA LYS A 100 22.11 43.20 -4.53
C LYS A 100 20.86 44.07 -4.59
N GLU A 101 20.98 45.33 -4.14
CA GLU A 101 19.93 46.33 -3.89
C GLU A 101 18.97 46.68 -5.06
N ASN A 102 18.81 45.87 -6.11
CA ASN A 102 18.03 46.23 -7.30
C ASN A 102 16.99 45.19 -7.78
N GLU A 103 16.51 44.29 -6.91
CA GLU A 103 15.51 43.29 -7.29
C GLU A 103 14.29 43.30 -6.35
N GLU A 104 13.56 44.43 -6.30
CA GLU A 104 12.23 44.50 -5.64
C GLU A 104 11.21 43.51 -6.27
N GLU A 105 11.42 43.08 -7.52
CA GLU A 105 10.55 42.12 -8.22
C GLU A 105 10.71 40.67 -7.73
N ASP A 106 11.85 40.29 -7.15
CA ASP A 106 12.15 38.88 -6.84
C ASP A 106 11.58 38.45 -5.47
N LEU A 107 11.45 39.38 -4.53
CA LEU A 107 10.97 39.09 -3.17
C LEU A 107 9.49 38.65 -3.14
N SER A 108 8.65 39.24 -3.99
CA SER A 108 7.23 38.87 -4.07
C SER A 108 7.01 37.46 -4.63
N THR A 109 7.84 37.08 -5.62
CA THR A 109 7.82 35.77 -6.26
C THR A 109 8.33 34.69 -5.32
N LEU A 110 9.38 34.98 -4.55
CA LEU A 110 9.94 34.04 -3.58
C LEU A 110 9.05 33.86 -2.34
N MET A 111 8.34 34.90 -1.89
CA MET A 111 7.32 34.77 -0.83
C MET A 111 6.09 33.96 -1.28
N ALA A 112 5.74 33.99 -2.57
CA ALA A 112 4.65 33.19 -3.12
C ALA A 112 5.00 31.69 -3.22
N LEU A 113 6.28 31.34 -3.39
CA LEU A 113 6.78 29.96 -3.41
C LEU A 113 7.03 29.36 -2.03
N ALA A 114 7.14 30.20 -1.00
CA ALA A 114 7.12 29.77 0.40
C ALA A 114 5.68 29.44 0.80
N GLU A 115 5.17 28.26 0.41
CA GLU A 115 3.84 27.82 0.82
C GLU A 115 3.75 27.80 2.36
N PRO A 116 2.77 28.49 2.98
CA PRO A 116 2.52 28.33 4.40
C PRO A 116 1.91 26.96 4.66
N GLU A 117 2.54 26.20 5.55
CA GLU A 117 2.04 24.92 6.09
C GLU A 117 0.52 25.02 6.41
N PRO A 118 -0.35 24.24 5.73
CA PRO A 118 -1.76 24.29 6.03
C PRO A 118 -2.00 23.61 7.39
N THR A 119 -2.15 24.41 8.44
CA THR A 119 -2.70 23.95 9.71
C THR A 119 -4.11 23.40 9.50
N ARG A 120 -4.24 22.09 9.29
CA ARG A 120 -5.54 21.42 9.32
C ARG A 120 -6.02 21.32 10.77
N PRO A 121 -7.24 21.77 11.11
CA PRO A 121 -7.83 21.46 12.40
C PRO A 121 -8.05 19.95 12.51
N ARG A 122 -7.73 19.38 13.67
CA ARG A 122 -8.02 17.97 14.00
C ARG A 122 -9.54 17.79 13.96
N LEU A 123 -10.04 17.04 12.98
CA LEU A 123 -11.41 16.56 12.98
C LEU A 123 -11.50 15.45 14.03
N LEU A 124 -12.30 15.72 15.08
CA LEU A 124 -12.84 14.72 16.01
C LEU A 124 -13.87 13.86 15.29
#